data_AF-A0AAW9KCU9-F1
#
_entry.id   AF-A0AAW9KCU9-F1
#
_cell.length_a   1.000
_cell.length_b   1.000
_cell.length_c   1.000
_cell.angle_alpha   90.00
_cell.angle_beta   90.00
_cell.angle_gamma   90.00
#
_symmetry.space_group_name_H-M   'P 1'
#
loop_
_entity.id
_entity.type
_entity.pdbx_description
1 polymer ?
#
loop_
_entity_poly.entity_id
_entity_poly.type
_entity_poly.pdbx_seq_one_letter_code
_entity_poly.pdbx_strand_id
1 'polypeptide(L)'
;DKGEGNKAKTSAAMGFIVLNMLFSATSATNIILKDKEKNIFTRLFTTPLSRFKYILQSLASFLVITFTQVTLYFLMFKFIFKFNLGDKPLNLYLLFLIFGVFTISLGVFMTTHSKDLRISGTISTLIILPFAMLGGCFWPRDIMPSILKTISEFVPTTWINVANNNVLYGAPLSEAITTISLLISIAVILLGLSSYRLKNRA
;
A
#
# COMPACT_ATOMS: atom_id res chain seq x y z
N ASP A 1 2.92 -32.63 7.42
CA ASP A 1 2.82 -31.86 8.67
C ASP A 1 3.75 -30.65 8.85
N LYS A 2 5.09 -30.77 8.88
CA LYS A 2 5.97 -29.58 9.10
C LYS A 2 5.93 -28.51 7.99
N GLY A 3 5.48 -28.85 6.78
CA GLY A 3 5.38 -27.93 5.64
C GLY A 3 4.19 -26.98 5.67
N GLU A 4 3.04 -27.41 6.20
CA GLU A 4 1.81 -26.59 6.24
C GLU A 4 1.90 -25.50 7.30
N GLY A 5 2.48 -25.81 8.47
CA GLY A 5 2.73 -24.81 9.52
C GLY A 5 3.69 -23.70 9.10
N ASN A 6 4.66 -23.98 8.21
CA ASN A 6 5.58 -22.95 7.71
C ASN A 6 4.95 -22.10 6.60
N LYS A 7 4.09 -22.70 5.77
CA LYS A 7 3.32 -21.99 4.73
C LYS A 7 2.27 -21.06 5.34
N ALA A 8 1.56 -21.49 6.38
CA ALA A 8 0.62 -20.65 7.12
C ALA A 8 1.31 -19.43 7.76
N LYS A 9 2.49 -19.63 8.37
CA LYS A 9 3.32 -18.54 8.91
C LYS A 9 3.79 -17.56 7.83
N THR A 10 4.17 -18.06 6.66
CA THR A 10 4.58 -17.24 5.53
C THR A 10 3.40 -16.41 4.99
N SER A 11 2.21 -17.01 4.88
CA SER A 11 0.98 -16.31 4.47
C SER A 11 0.59 -15.20 5.45
N ALA A 12 0.63 -15.48 6.75
CA ALA A 12 0.36 -14.48 7.78
C ALA A 12 1.38 -13.33 7.75
N ALA A 13 2.67 -13.66 7.62
CA ALA A 13 3.74 -12.67 7.51
C ALA A 13 3.54 -11.73 6.33
N MET A 14 3.10 -12.25 5.18
CA MET A 14 2.79 -11.43 4.01
C MET A 14 1.57 -10.52 4.23
N GLY A 15 0.53 -10.99 4.92
CA GLY A 15 -0.57 -10.14 5.37
C GLY A 15 -0.11 -8.98 6.25
N PHE A 16 0.86 -9.22 7.15
CA PHE A 16 1.50 -8.17 7.94
C PHE A 16 2.31 -7.18 7.09
N ILE A 17 2.97 -7.62 6.00
CA ILE A 17 3.62 -6.69 5.06
C ILE A 17 2.59 -5.76 4.45
N VAL A 18 1.50 -6.32 3.91
CA VAL A 18 0.41 -5.54 3.29
C VAL A 18 -0.12 -4.49 4.27
N LEU A 19 -0.36 -4.89 5.52
CA LEU A 19 -0.78 -3.98 6.59
C LEU A 19 0.23 -2.84 6.83
N ASN A 20 1.51 -3.18 6.98
CA ASN A 20 2.55 -2.18 7.22
C ASN A 20 2.74 -1.24 6.04
N MET A 21 2.59 -1.73 4.81
CA MET A 21 2.61 -0.90 3.62
C MET A 21 1.44 0.09 3.68
N LEU A 22 0.22 -0.34 3.98
CA LEU A 22 -0.93 0.56 4.12
C LEU A 22 -0.69 1.65 5.18
N PHE A 23 -0.12 1.30 6.33
CA PHE A 23 0.25 2.31 7.34
C PHE A 23 1.35 3.29 6.87
N SER A 24 2.24 2.85 5.99
CA SER A 24 3.24 3.72 5.35
C SER A 24 2.58 4.85 4.56
N ALA A 25 1.40 4.61 3.96
CA ALA A 25 0.61 5.65 3.30
C ALA A 25 0.23 6.78 4.26
N THR A 26 -0.16 6.46 5.50
CA THR A 26 -0.46 7.45 6.55
C THR A 26 0.77 8.27 6.91
N SER A 27 1.93 7.62 7.01
CA SER A 27 3.20 8.30 7.30
C SER A 27 3.56 9.29 6.19
N ALA A 28 3.41 8.89 4.94
CA ALA A 28 3.57 9.75 3.78
C ALA A 28 2.63 10.97 3.84
N THR A 29 1.37 10.73 4.18
CA THR A 29 0.35 11.77 4.34
C THR A 29 0.72 12.79 5.41
N ASN A 30 1.19 12.31 6.55
CA ASN A 30 1.56 13.15 7.68
C ASN A 30 2.81 14.01 7.40
N ILE A 31 3.74 13.54 6.57
CA ILE A 31 4.90 14.34 6.15
C ILE A 31 4.42 15.54 5.34
N ILE A 32 3.56 15.35 4.34
CA ILE A 32 3.02 16.44 3.52
C ILE A 32 2.20 17.43 4.36
N LEU A 33 1.38 16.94 5.29
CA LEU A 33 0.58 17.80 6.16
C LEU A 33 1.44 18.59 7.15
N LYS A 34 2.51 18.01 7.68
CA LYS A 34 3.50 18.74 8.51
C LYS A 34 4.18 19.87 7.72
N ASP A 35 4.49 19.63 6.46
CA ASP A 35 5.07 20.66 5.59
C ASP A 35 4.09 21.81 5.34
N LYS A 36 2.78 21.51 5.26
CA LYS A 36 1.72 22.53 5.22
C LYS A 36 1.62 23.33 6.51
N GLU A 37 1.53 22.67 7.66
CA GLU A 37 1.39 23.34 8.96
C GLU A 37 2.59 24.24 9.30
N LYS A 38 3.81 23.82 8.92
CA LYS A 38 5.03 24.61 9.15
C LYS A 38 5.18 25.82 8.21
N ASN A 39 4.16 26.16 7.42
CA ASN A 39 4.22 27.23 6.42
C ASN A 39 5.41 27.09 5.45
N ILE A 40 5.92 25.87 5.23
CA ILE A 40 7.01 25.63 4.27
C ILE A 40 6.53 25.99 2.87
N PHE A 41 5.24 25.79 2.57
CA PHE A 41 4.61 26.26 1.34
C PHE A 41 4.76 27.79 1.16
N THR A 42 4.58 28.58 2.22
CA THR A 42 4.71 30.05 2.20
C THR A 42 6.15 30.50 1.92
N ARG A 43 7.16 29.76 2.42
CA ARG A 43 8.58 29.94 2.07
C ARG A 43 8.94 29.40 0.68
N LEU A 44 8.26 28.36 0.21
CA LEU A 44 8.39 27.85 -1.16
C LEU A 44 7.84 28.85 -2.18
N PHE A 45 6.79 29.61 -1.84
CA PHE A 45 6.23 30.67 -2.70
C PHE A 45 7.18 31.85 -2.94
N THR A 46 8.16 32.08 -2.06
CA THR A 46 9.24 33.07 -2.29
C THR A 46 10.39 32.52 -3.14
N THR A 47 10.32 31.24 -3.55
CA THR A 47 11.32 30.55 -4.38
C THR A 47 10.70 30.25 -5.75
N PRO A 48 11.43 30.26 -6.88
CA PRO A 48 10.86 30.01 -8.22
C PRO A 48 10.53 28.52 -8.47
N LEU A 49 10.00 27.81 -7.48
CA LEU A 49 9.64 26.40 -7.57
C LEU A 49 8.17 26.27 -7.99
N SER A 50 7.95 25.73 -9.20
CA SER A 50 6.62 25.38 -9.68
C SER A 50 5.98 24.32 -8.78
N ARG A 51 4.69 24.48 -8.45
CA ARG A 51 3.89 23.55 -7.63
C ARG A 51 3.96 22.10 -8.14
N PHE A 52 4.07 21.93 -9.46
CA PHE A 52 4.25 20.62 -10.11
C PHE A 52 5.55 19.92 -9.68
N LYS A 53 6.66 20.66 -9.50
CA LYS A 53 7.93 20.10 -9.04
C LYS A 53 7.84 19.59 -7.61
N TYR A 54 7.09 20.26 -6.73
CA TYR A 54 6.87 19.81 -5.35
C TYR A 54 6.08 18.50 -5.29
N ILE A 55 5.02 18.36 -6.10
CA ILE A 55 4.24 17.12 -6.15
C ILE A 55 5.11 15.98 -6.72
N LEU A 56 5.86 16.25 -7.79
CA LEU A 56 6.71 15.25 -8.44
C LEU A 56 7.83 14.76 -7.51
N GLN A 57 8.51 15.66 -6.80
CA GLN A 57 9.54 15.26 -5.83
C GLN A 57 8.94 14.46 -4.66
N SER A 58 7.74 14.83 -4.20
CA SER A 58 7.10 14.11 -3.09
C SER A 58 6.72 12.70 -3.51
N LEU A 59 6.20 12.55 -4.73
CA LEU A 59 5.88 11.24 -5.30
C LEU A 59 7.15 10.39 -5.44
N ALA A 60 8.24 10.98 -5.92
CA ALA A 60 9.54 10.32 -6.05
C ALA A 60 10.10 9.89 -4.68
N SER A 61 10.05 10.77 -3.68
CA SER A 61 10.47 10.45 -2.30
C SER A 61 9.67 9.29 -1.72
N PHE A 62 8.35 9.24 -1.95
CA PHE A 62 7.52 8.12 -1.48
C PHE A 62 7.82 6.82 -2.23
N LEU A 63 8.08 6.87 -3.54
CA LEU A 63 8.52 5.69 -4.28
C LEU A 63 9.81 5.11 -3.68
N VAL A 64 10.79 5.97 -3.33
CA VAL A 64 12.04 5.53 -2.69
C VAL A 64 11.78 4.92 -1.32
N ILE A 65 10.92 5.53 -0.51
CA ILE A 65 10.55 5.01 0.82
C ILE A 65 9.87 3.65 0.69
N THR A 66 8.90 3.51 -0.20
CA THR A 66 8.19 2.25 -0.43
C THR A 66 9.11 1.17 -0.99
N PHE A 67 9.98 1.51 -1.94
CA PHE A 67 10.98 0.58 -2.47
C PHE A 67 11.94 0.08 -1.39
N THR A 68 12.44 0.99 -0.55
CA THR A 68 13.30 0.67 0.58
C THR A 68 12.57 -0.23 1.58
N GLN A 69 11.32 0.11 1.91
CA GLN A 69 10.48 -0.66 2.83
C GLN A 69 10.25 -2.09 2.34
N VAL A 70 9.86 -2.29 1.08
CA VAL A 70 9.66 -3.63 0.49
C VAL A 70 10.96 -4.42 0.49
N THR A 71 12.07 -3.79 0.11
CA THR A 71 13.39 -4.43 0.07
C THR A 71 13.83 -4.89 1.45
N LEU A 72 13.65 -4.06 2.47
CA LEU A 72 13.95 -4.41 3.86
C LEU A 72 13.12 -5.60 4.33
N TYR A 73 11.81 -5.63 4.05
CA TYR A 73 10.97 -6.77 4.42
C TYR A 73 11.43 -8.07 3.76
N PHE A 74 11.74 -8.05 2.47
CA PHE A 74 12.28 -9.22 1.78
C PHE A 74 13.60 -9.70 2.36
N LEU A 75 14.49 -8.77 2.71
CA LEU A 75 15.77 -9.08 3.33
C LEU A 75 15.56 -9.71 4.72
N MET A 76 14.69 -9.15 5.54
CA MET A 76 14.35 -9.69 6.86
C MET A 76 13.73 -11.08 6.75
N PHE A 77 12.81 -11.32 5.82
CA PHE A 77 12.21 -12.64 5.66
C PHE A 77 13.17 -13.70 5.17
N LYS A 78 14.11 -13.33 4.29
CA LYS A 78 15.14 -14.24 3.80
C LYS A 78 16.18 -14.58 4.87
N PHE A 79 16.71 -13.57 5.58
CA PHE A 79 17.85 -13.75 6.47
C PHE A 79 17.48 -14.01 7.93
N ILE A 80 16.43 -13.36 8.45
CA ILE A 80 16.05 -13.46 9.87
C ILE A 80 15.04 -14.58 10.07
N PHE A 81 13.94 -14.56 9.31
CA PHE A 81 12.83 -15.49 9.51
C PHE A 81 12.95 -16.81 8.73
N LYS A 82 13.88 -16.88 7.76
CA LYS A 82 14.10 -18.05 6.89
C LYS A 82 12.79 -18.60 6.30
N PHE A 83 11.86 -17.71 5.93
CA PHE A 83 10.61 -18.14 5.31
C PHE A 83 10.85 -18.67 3.90
N ASN A 84 10.02 -19.63 3.50
CA ASN A 84 10.09 -20.19 2.16
C ASN A 84 9.30 -19.26 1.23
N LEU A 85 10.00 -18.35 0.53
CA LEU A 85 9.40 -17.39 -0.42
C LEU A 85 8.97 -18.04 -1.76
N GLY A 86 8.90 -19.37 -1.83
CA GLY A 86 8.61 -20.13 -3.04
C GLY A 86 9.77 -20.12 -4.03
N ASP A 87 9.53 -20.72 -5.20
CA ASP A 87 10.57 -20.93 -6.22
C ASP A 87 10.97 -19.64 -6.96
N LYS A 88 10.13 -18.60 -6.92
CA LYS A 88 10.31 -17.34 -7.67
C LYS A 88 10.12 -16.09 -6.78
N PRO A 89 11.05 -15.80 -5.86
CA PRO A 89 10.94 -14.65 -4.95
C PRO A 89 10.88 -13.30 -5.67
N LEU A 90 11.40 -13.21 -6.90
CA LEU A 90 11.35 -12.00 -7.72
C LEU A 90 9.92 -11.61 -8.11
N ASN A 91 9.06 -12.59 -8.41
CA ASN A 91 7.66 -12.34 -8.77
C ASN A 91 6.89 -11.71 -7.61
N LEU A 92 7.16 -12.24 -6.42
CA LEU A 92 6.58 -11.81 -5.16
C LEU A 92 7.02 -10.37 -4.83
N TYR A 93 8.29 -10.05 -5.05
CA TYR A 93 8.84 -8.70 -4.89
C TYR A 93 8.18 -7.69 -5.84
N LEU A 94 8.02 -8.05 -7.12
CA LEU A 94 7.38 -7.19 -8.12
C LEU A 94 5.92 -6.89 -7.77
N LEU A 95 5.20 -7.91 -7.28
CA LEU A 95 3.81 -7.78 -6.85
C LEU A 95 3.66 -6.78 -5.68
N PHE A 96 4.57 -6.85 -4.70
CA PHE A 96 4.59 -5.90 -3.58
C PHE A 96 4.98 -4.48 -4.03
N LEU A 97 5.87 -4.31 -5.00
CA LEU A 97 6.16 -2.98 -5.56
C LEU A 97 4.93 -2.34 -6.20
N ILE A 98 4.16 -3.12 -6.97
CA ILE A 98 2.92 -2.66 -7.60
C ILE A 98 1.89 -2.28 -6.53
N PHE A 99 1.75 -3.09 -5.49
CA PHE A 99 0.90 -2.75 -4.34
C PHE A 99 1.39 -1.49 -3.61
N GLY A 100 2.70 -1.26 -3.57
CA GLY A 100 3.32 -0.04 -3.08
C GLY A 100 2.82 1.21 -3.82
N VAL A 101 2.74 1.17 -5.15
CA VAL A 101 2.21 2.28 -5.96
C VAL A 101 0.74 2.59 -5.62
N PHE A 102 -0.09 1.56 -5.47
CA PHE A 102 -1.47 1.72 -5.00
C PHE A 102 -1.52 2.39 -3.62
N THR A 103 -0.65 1.95 -2.71
CA THR A 103 -0.60 2.45 -1.34
C THR A 103 -0.17 3.92 -1.27
N ILE A 104 0.81 4.32 -2.08
CA ILE A 104 1.21 5.73 -2.23
C ILE A 104 0.03 6.56 -2.75
N SER A 105 -0.68 6.06 -3.76
CA SER A 105 -1.84 6.74 -4.35
C SER A 105 -2.96 6.95 -3.32
N LEU A 106 -3.19 5.95 -2.46
CA LEU A 106 -4.13 6.02 -1.35
C LEU A 106 -3.69 7.03 -0.28
N GLY A 107 -2.39 7.08 0.06
CA GLY A 107 -1.85 8.11 0.96
C GLY A 107 -2.02 9.52 0.41
N VAL A 108 -1.65 9.74 -0.85
CA VAL A 108 -1.87 11.03 -1.52
C VAL A 108 -3.36 11.41 -1.50
N PHE A 109 -4.27 10.47 -1.78
CA PHE A 109 -5.71 10.72 -1.70
C PHE A 109 -6.16 11.16 -0.30
N MET A 110 -5.65 10.52 0.76
CA MET A 110 -5.91 10.93 2.15
C MET A 110 -5.41 12.35 2.43
N THR A 111 -4.22 12.74 1.95
CA THR A 111 -3.70 14.11 2.13
C THR A 111 -4.62 15.19 1.58
N THR A 112 -5.35 14.88 0.50
CA THR A 112 -6.25 15.85 -0.13
C THR A 112 -7.53 16.09 0.68
N HIS A 113 -7.94 15.10 1.47
CA HIS A 113 -9.16 15.14 2.27
C HIS A 113 -8.93 15.58 3.71
N SER A 114 -7.72 15.46 4.23
CA SER A 114 -7.39 15.88 5.59
C SER A 114 -6.98 17.36 5.67
N LYS A 115 -7.46 18.06 6.70
CA LYS A 115 -7.08 19.44 7.00
C LYS A 115 -5.95 19.53 8.03
N ASP A 116 -5.96 18.63 9.01
CA ASP A 116 -5.00 18.58 10.12
C ASP A 116 -4.36 17.20 10.26
N LEU A 117 -3.19 17.14 10.90
CA LEU A 117 -2.49 15.90 11.23
C LEU A 117 -3.35 14.90 12.03
N ARG A 118 -4.11 15.38 13.01
CA ARG A 118 -4.99 14.53 13.84
C ARG A 118 -6.14 13.92 13.03
N ILE A 119 -6.75 14.72 12.16
CA ILE A 119 -7.84 14.27 11.29
C ILE A 119 -7.31 13.28 10.25
N SER A 120 -6.11 13.53 9.71
CA SER A 120 -5.41 12.60 8.81
C SER A 120 -5.16 11.23 9.42
N GLY A 121 -4.57 11.18 10.62
CA GLY A 121 -4.31 9.93 11.32
C GLY A 121 -5.59 9.14 11.57
N THR A 122 -6.67 9.83 11.95
CA THR A 122 -7.98 9.22 12.22
C THR A 122 -8.61 8.66 10.95
N ILE A 123 -8.67 9.46 9.87
CA ILE A 123 -9.22 9.02 8.57
C ILE A 123 -8.42 7.85 8.02
N SER A 124 -7.09 7.92 8.09
CA SER A 124 -6.23 6.86 7.58
C SER A 124 -6.46 5.57 8.34
N THR A 125 -6.53 5.62 9.67
CA THR A 125 -6.79 4.45 10.51
C THR A 125 -8.18 3.87 10.24
N LEU A 126 -9.20 4.72 10.09
CA LEU A 126 -10.58 4.31 9.76
C LEU A 126 -10.70 3.64 8.39
N ILE A 127 -9.82 3.94 7.44
CA ILE A 127 -9.84 3.32 6.10
C ILE A 127 -8.94 2.08 6.07
N ILE A 128 -7.73 2.17 6.64
CA ILE A 128 -6.72 1.11 6.59
C ILE A 128 -7.16 -0.11 7.41
N LEU A 129 -7.73 0.07 8.60
CA LEU A 129 -8.13 -1.06 9.44
C LEU A 129 -9.21 -1.92 8.76
N PRO A 130 -10.34 -1.37 8.26
CA PRO A 130 -11.32 -2.17 7.52
C PRO A 130 -10.72 -2.81 6.28
N PHE A 131 -9.85 -2.10 5.54
CA PHE A 131 -9.20 -2.65 4.36
C PHE A 131 -8.31 -3.84 4.72
N ALA A 132 -7.54 -3.76 5.81
CA ALA A 132 -6.70 -4.85 6.25
C ALA A 132 -7.49 -6.04 6.81
N MET A 133 -8.57 -5.77 7.55
CA MET A 133 -9.45 -6.80 8.12
C MET A 133 -10.18 -7.55 7.00
N LEU A 134 -10.80 -6.83 6.06
CA LEU A 134 -11.50 -7.43 4.92
C LEU A 134 -10.53 -8.08 3.92
N GLY A 135 -9.31 -7.55 3.79
CA GLY A 135 -8.28 -8.11 2.92
C GLY A 135 -7.82 -9.51 3.30
N GLY A 136 -8.09 -9.94 4.54
CA GLY A 136 -7.59 -11.20 5.09
C GLY A 136 -6.15 -11.12 5.59
N CYS A 137 -5.67 -9.92 5.95
CA CYS A 137 -4.34 -9.75 6.54
C CYS A 137 -4.28 -10.25 8.00
N PHE A 138 -5.38 -10.12 8.74
CA PHE A 138 -5.47 -10.53 10.15
C PHE A 138 -5.94 -11.98 10.33
N TRP A 139 -6.83 -12.44 9.47
CA TRP A 139 -7.37 -13.80 9.52
C TRP A 139 -7.50 -14.39 8.11
N PRO A 140 -7.32 -15.72 7.97
CA PRO A 140 -7.60 -16.42 6.73
C PRO A 140 -9.04 -16.16 6.28
N ARG A 141 -9.23 -16.03 4.96
CA ARG A 141 -10.54 -15.75 4.38
C ARG A 141 -11.53 -16.91 4.57
N ASP A 142 -11.03 -18.11 4.83
CA ASP A 142 -11.83 -19.32 5.01
C ASP A 142 -12.70 -19.30 6.27
N ILE A 143 -12.33 -18.49 7.27
CA ILE A 143 -13.10 -18.30 8.51
C ILE A 143 -14.01 -17.07 8.48
N MET A 144 -14.05 -16.32 7.38
CA MET A 144 -14.92 -15.15 7.27
C MET A 144 -16.39 -15.53 7.01
N PRO A 145 -17.36 -14.85 7.64
CA PRO A 145 -18.77 -15.01 7.31
C PRO A 145 -19.07 -14.63 5.86
N SER A 146 -20.09 -15.24 5.25
CA SER A 146 -20.44 -15.07 3.83
C SER A 146 -20.60 -13.60 3.41
N ILE A 147 -21.22 -12.77 4.25
CA ILE A 147 -21.41 -11.33 4.00
C ILE A 147 -20.05 -10.62 3.89
N LEU A 148 -19.13 -10.87 4.81
CA LEU A 148 -17.81 -10.24 4.80
C LEU A 148 -16.98 -10.73 3.61
N LYS A 149 -17.15 -11.99 3.21
CA LYS A 149 -16.48 -12.55 2.03
C LYS A 149 -16.90 -11.82 0.76
N THR A 150 -18.19 -11.59 0.53
CA THR A 150 -18.68 -10.83 -0.63
C THR A 150 -18.17 -9.39 -0.64
N ILE A 151 -18.19 -8.71 0.52
CA ILE A 151 -17.67 -7.32 0.60
C ILE A 151 -16.16 -7.29 0.33
N SER A 152 -15.43 -8.29 0.85
CA SER A 152 -13.98 -8.36 0.69
C SER A 152 -13.55 -8.49 -0.77
N GLU A 153 -14.36 -9.08 -1.65
CA GLU A 153 -14.01 -9.25 -3.08
C GLU A 153 -13.82 -7.92 -3.81
N PHE A 154 -14.35 -6.82 -3.28
CA PHE A 154 -14.18 -5.47 -3.83
C PHE A 154 -12.97 -4.72 -3.25
N VAL A 155 -12.28 -5.27 -2.25
CA VAL A 155 -11.22 -4.57 -1.53
C VAL A 155 -9.86 -4.85 -2.18
N PRO A 156 -9.04 -3.84 -2.51
CA PRO A 156 -7.74 -4.07 -3.16
C PRO A 156 -6.75 -4.94 -2.35
N THR A 157 -6.87 -4.91 -1.02
CA THR A 157 -6.07 -5.75 -0.10
C THR A 157 -6.39 -7.24 -0.23
N THR A 158 -7.59 -7.58 -0.69
CA THR A 158 -7.98 -8.96 -1.03
C THR A 158 -7.19 -9.46 -2.22
N TRP A 159 -7.17 -8.68 -3.30
CA TRP A 159 -6.59 -9.13 -4.56
C TRP A 159 -5.09 -9.39 -4.42
N ILE A 160 -4.40 -8.51 -3.68
CA ILE A 160 -2.98 -8.72 -3.39
C ILE A 160 -2.74 -9.97 -2.53
N ASN A 161 -3.55 -10.22 -1.51
CA ASN A 161 -3.39 -11.41 -0.66
C ASN A 161 -3.66 -12.71 -1.43
N VAL A 162 -4.68 -12.73 -2.30
CA VAL A 162 -4.97 -13.88 -3.17
C VAL A 162 -3.85 -14.10 -4.18
N ALA A 163 -3.42 -13.05 -4.90
CA ALA A 163 -2.35 -13.15 -5.89
C ALA A 163 -1.03 -13.60 -5.24
N ASN A 164 -0.74 -13.12 -4.04
CA ASN A 164 0.43 -13.48 -3.29
C ASN A 164 0.41 -14.95 -2.81
N ASN A 165 -0.74 -15.43 -2.36
CA ASN A 165 -0.93 -16.83 -2.02
C ASN A 165 -0.69 -17.72 -3.25
N ASN A 166 -1.29 -17.38 -4.40
CA ASN A 166 -1.08 -18.13 -5.66
C ASN A 166 0.39 -18.17 -6.08
N VAL A 167 1.09 -17.02 -6.04
CA VAL A 167 2.52 -16.93 -6.40
C VAL A 167 3.39 -17.74 -5.42
N LEU A 168 3.05 -17.78 -4.13
CA LEU A 168 3.75 -18.60 -3.14
C LEU A 168 3.62 -20.10 -3.45
N TYR A 169 2.47 -20.54 -3.98
CA TYR A 169 2.23 -21.92 -4.42
C TYR A 169 2.80 -22.23 -5.81
N GLY A 170 3.58 -21.32 -6.40
CA GLY A 170 4.32 -21.56 -7.65
C GLY A 170 3.58 -21.09 -8.92
N ALA A 171 2.43 -20.42 -8.78
CA ALA A 171 1.72 -19.89 -9.92
C ALA A 171 2.55 -18.84 -10.69
N PRO A 172 2.45 -18.79 -12.03
CA PRO A 172 3.13 -17.77 -12.82
C PRO A 172 2.54 -16.37 -12.56
N LEU A 173 3.37 -15.33 -12.73
CA LEU A 173 2.94 -13.94 -12.57
C LEU A 173 1.79 -13.54 -13.52
N SER A 174 1.61 -14.28 -14.62
CA SER A 174 0.52 -14.08 -15.58
C SER A 174 -0.87 -14.24 -14.96
N GLU A 175 -1.03 -15.09 -13.94
CA GLU A 175 -2.32 -15.21 -13.23
C GLU A 175 -2.60 -13.99 -12.35
N ALA A 176 -1.56 -13.29 -11.90
CA ALA A 176 -1.69 -12.06 -11.13
C ALA A 176 -1.94 -10.83 -12.02
N ILE A 177 -1.98 -10.97 -13.36
CA ILE A 177 -2.06 -9.82 -14.27
C ILE A 177 -3.36 -9.03 -14.08
N THR A 178 -4.47 -9.72 -13.81
CA THR A 178 -5.78 -9.10 -13.53
C THR A 178 -5.73 -8.28 -12.23
N THR A 179 -5.09 -8.83 -11.20
CA THR A 179 -4.87 -8.13 -9.92
C THR A 179 -3.99 -6.90 -10.12
N ILE A 180 -2.90 -7.04 -10.87
CA ILE A 180 -1.97 -5.96 -11.18
C ILE A 180 -2.69 -4.85 -11.94
N SER A 181 -3.48 -5.18 -12.97
CA SER A 181 -4.23 -4.20 -13.74
C SER A 181 -5.25 -3.45 -12.89
N LEU A 182 -5.99 -4.16 -12.03
CA LEU A 182 -6.99 -3.53 -11.15
C LEU A 182 -6.34 -2.57 -10.13
N LEU A 183 -5.22 -2.98 -9.51
CA LEU A 183 -4.47 -2.13 -8.59
C LEU A 183 -3.95 -0.87 -9.27
N ILE A 184 -3.41 -0.99 -10.49
CA ILE A 184 -2.94 0.14 -11.27
C ILE A 184 -4.10 1.05 -11.66
N SER A 185 -5.23 0.50 -12.13
CA SER A 185 -6.41 1.29 -12.48
C SER A 185 -6.89 2.14 -11.30
N ILE A 186 -7.01 1.55 -10.11
CA ILE A 186 -7.43 2.30 -8.92
C ILE A 186 -6.37 3.31 -8.49
N ALA A 187 -5.08 2.97 -8.55
CA ALA A 187 -4.01 3.91 -8.27
C ALA A 187 -4.09 5.17 -9.16
N VAL A 188 -4.30 4.97 -10.47
CA VAL A 188 -4.48 6.06 -11.43
C VAL A 188 -5.73 6.89 -11.13
N ILE A 189 -6.85 6.25 -10.81
CA ILE A 189 -8.10 6.95 -10.43
C ILE A 189 -7.88 7.80 -9.17
N LEU A 190 -7.24 7.26 -8.14
CA LEU A 190 -6.96 7.96 -6.89
C LEU A 190 -6.01 9.15 -7.10
N LEU A 191 -4.95 8.98 -7.89
CA LEU A 191 -4.02 10.07 -8.24
C LEU A 191 -4.70 11.13 -9.12
N GLY A 192 -5.57 10.72 -10.04
CA GLY A 192 -6.36 11.63 -10.87
C GLY A 192 -7.32 12.49 -10.05
N LEU A 193 -8.09 11.85 -9.16
CA LEU A 193 -8.99 12.54 -8.21
C LEU A 193 -8.21 13.49 -7.29
N SER A 194 -7.06 13.05 -6.79
CA SER A 194 -6.19 13.86 -5.93
C SER A 194 -5.67 15.10 -6.66
N SER A 195 -5.20 14.93 -7.90
CA SER A 195 -4.67 16.02 -8.74
C SER A 195 -5.76 17.04 -9.08
N TYR A 196 -6.96 16.57 -9.42
CA TYR A 196 -8.12 17.44 -9.68
C TYR A 196 -8.49 18.27 -8.44
N ARG A 197 -8.56 17.63 -7.27
CA ARG A 197 -8.84 18.30 -5.99
C ARG A 197 -7.76 19.31 -5.59
N LEU A 198 -6.48 19.03 -5.83
CA LEU A 198 -5.39 19.98 -5.55
C LEU A 198 -5.48 21.21 -6.46
N LYS A 199 -5.84 21.02 -7.74
CA LYS A 199 -6.03 22.12 -8.69
C LYS A 199 -7.22 23.01 -8.31
N ASN A 200 -8.31 22.43 -7.82
CA ASN A 200 -9.53 23.19 -7.45
C ASN A 200 -9.46 23.91 -6.09
N ARG A 201 -8.43 23.65 -5.26
CA ARG A 201 -8.19 24.36 -3.98
C ARG A 201 -7.12 25.45 -4.10
N ALA A 202 -6.56 25.63 -5.29
CA ALA A 202 -5.45 26.51 -5.62
C ALA A 202 -5.95 27.78 -6.32
#